data_AF-A0A967SJ06-F1
#
_entry.id   AF-A0A967SJ06-F1
#
_cell.length_a   1.000
_cell.length_b   1.000
_cell.length_c   1.000
_cell.angle_alpha   90.00
_cell.angle_beta   90.00
_cell.angle_gamma   90.00
#
_symmetry.space_group_name_H-M   'P 1'
#
loop_
_entity.id
_entity.type
_entity.pdbx_description
1 polymer ?
#
loop_
_entity_poly.entity_id
_entity_poly.type
_entity_poly.pdbx_seq_one_letter_code
_entity_poly.pdbx_strand_id
1 'polypeptide(L)'
;DPAAVAERWLDAGFRHIHVVDLDAALGDGRNDEAVAAIATVVRARRDAGPRSGPDTGADPVLQVGGGLRDDDAVARVLELGADRAMVGTRAVEDRPWLEAAAERWPERLVVAADVRRREVVTRGWGEGTGQDAIGFVALLDDLPLGGVLVTDVGREGRQEGVDIVVFRELVEATRHPVL
;
A
#
# COMPACT_ATOMS: atom_id res chain seq x y z
N ASP A 1 -18.06 3.68 11.73
CA ASP A 1 -17.02 2.95 12.47
C ASP A 1 -16.18 2.13 11.49
N PRO A 2 -14.95 2.57 11.19
CA PRO A 2 -14.02 1.86 10.31
C PRO A 2 -13.56 0.48 10.83
N ALA A 3 -13.44 0.30 12.15
CA ALA A 3 -13.01 -0.97 12.73
C ALA A 3 -14.04 -2.08 12.49
N ALA A 4 -15.33 -1.76 12.67
CA ALA A 4 -16.43 -2.66 12.32
C ALA A 4 -16.49 -3.00 10.82
N VAL A 5 -15.99 -2.13 9.92
CA VAL A 5 -15.88 -2.45 8.49
C VAL A 5 -14.78 -3.48 8.24
N ALA A 6 -13.61 -3.27 8.86
CA ALA A 6 -12.49 -4.21 8.77
C ALA A 6 -12.89 -5.60 9.29
N GLU A 7 -13.60 -5.67 10.43
CA GLU A 7 -14.10 -6.93 10.98
C GLU A 7 -14.99 -7.67 9.98
N ARG A 8 -15.97 -6.99 9.36
CA ARG A 8 -16.84 -7.61 8.35
C ARG A 8 -16.07 -8.14 7.14
N TRP A 9 -15.02 -7.47 6.70
CA TRP A 9 -14.18 -7.96 5.59
C TRP A 9 -13.36 -9.19 6.00
N LEU A 10 -12.77 -9.17 7.19
CA LEU A 10 -12.06 -10.33 7.74
C LEU A 10 -12.99 -11.53 7.95
N ASP A 11 -14.25 -11.28 8.31
CA ASP A 11 -15.29 -12.30 8.44
C ASP A 11 -15.72 -12.87 7.09
N ALA A 12 -15.76 -12.04 6.05
CA ALA A 12 -15.99 -12.46 4.68
C ALA A 12 -14.79 -13.20 4.05
N GLY A 13 -13.66 -13.32 4.76
CA GLY A 13 -12.48 -14.07 4.33
C GLY A 13 -11.39 -13.24 3.66
N PHE A 14 -11.55 -11.92 3.56
CA PHE A 14 -10.47 -11.05 3.08
C PHE A 14 -9.29 -11.09 4.05
N ARG A 15 -8.07 -11.10 3.50
CA ARG A 15 -6.83 -11.15 4.29
C ARG A 15 -5.99 -9.89 4.19
N HIS A 16 -6.27 -9.01 3.25
CA HIS A 16 -5.57 -7.74 3.15
C HIS A 16 -6.56 -6.62 3.45
N ILE A 17 -6.27 -5.84 4.48
CA ILE A 17 -7.02 -4.64 4.83
C ILE A 17 -6.14 -3.45 4.47
N HIS A 18 -6.59 -2.72 3.46
CA HIS A 18 -5.92 -1.53 2.95
C HIS A 18 -6.64 -0.30 3.47
N VAL A 19 -5.92 0.58 4.18
CA VAL A 19 -6.46 1.80 4.78
C VAL A 19 -5.72 3.00 4.23
N VAL A 20 -6.46 4.00 3.75
CA VAL A 20 -5.92 5.30 3.35
C VAL A 20 -6.47 6.36 4.30
N ASP A 21 -5.60 7.01 5.05
CA ASP A 21 -5.95 8.17 5.88
C ASP A 21 -5.99 9.42 4.99
N LEU A 22 -7.18 9.79 4.55
CA LEU A 22 -7.39 10.93 3.65
C LEU A 22 -7.12 12.26 4.34
N ASP A 23 -7.44 12.41 5.63
CA ASP A 23 -7.16 13.66 6.35
C ASP A 23 -5.64 13.88 6.46
N ALA A 24 -4.87 12.81 6.73
CA ALA A 24 -3.41 12.88 6.69
C ALA A 24 -2.86 13.14 5.28
N ALA A 25 -3.47 12.55 4.25
CA ALA A 25 -3.08 12.79 2.87
C ALA A 25 -3.28 14.25 2.46
N LEU A 26 -4.41 14.84 2.83
CA LEU A 26 -4.79 16.22 2.53
C LEU A 26 -4.16 17.26 3.47
N GLY A 27 -3.64 16.82 4.63
CA GLY A 27 -3.04 17.71 5.63
C GLY A 27 -4.04 18.32 6.61
N ASP A 28 -5.25 17.79 6.66
CA ASP A 28 -6.37 18.28 7.48
C ASP A 28 -6.49 17.60 8.85
N GLY A 29 -5.53 16.73 9.20
CA GLY A 29 -5.53 16.02 10.48
C GLY A 29 -4.91 14.64 10.36
N ARG A 30 -5.23 13.78 11.32
CA ARG A 30 -4.83 12.37 11.37
C ARG A 30 -5.92 11.55 12.04
N ASN A 31 -6.09 10.32 11.57
CA ASN A 31 -7.08 9.37 12.07
C ASN A 31 -6.45 8.25 12.91
N ASP A 32 -5.48 8.60 13.77
CA ASP A 32 -4.68 7.63 14.54
C ASP A 32 -5.53 6.66 15.38
N GLU A 33 -6.60 7.15 16.02
CA GLU A 33 -7.52 6.32 16.81
C GLU A 33 -8.24 5.28 15.94
N ALA A 34 -8.71 5.67 14.75
CA ALA A 34 -9.36 4.76 13.83
C ALA A 34 -8.39 3.72 13.28
N VAL A 35 -7.15 4.12 12.97
CA VAL A 35 -6.09 3.20 12.52
C VAL A 35 -5.74 2.18 13.62
N ALA A 36 -5.58 2.63 14.87
CA ALA A 36 -5.31 1.74 16.00
C ALA A 36 -6.47 0.77 16.28
N ALA A 37 -7.71 1.23 16.15
CA ALA A 37 -8.89 0.38 16.29
C ALA A 37 -8.94 -0.71 15.22
N ILE A 38 -8.67 -0.38 13.96
CA ILE A 38 -8.56 -1.36 12.87
C ILE A 38 -7.41 -2.34 13.15
N ALA A 39 -6.25 -1.86 13.57
CA ALA A 39 -5.10 -2.70 13.91
C ALA A 39 -5.43 -3.70 15.03
N THR A 40 -6.20 -3.28 16.03
CA THR A 40 -6.68 -4.16 17.11
C THR A 40 -7.55 -5.28 16.57
N VAL A 41 -8.49 -4.97 15.68
CA VAL A 41 -9.36 -5.97 15.02
C VAL A 41 -8.54 -6.95 14.19
N VAL A 42 -7.59 -6.46 13.40
CA VAL A 42 -6.73 -7.31 12.54
C VAL A 42 -5.85 -8.23 13.38
N ARG A 43 -5.27 -7.72 14.48
CA ARG A 43 -4.49 -8.53 15.44
C ARG A 43 -5.34 -9.59 16.11
N ALA A 44 -6.50 -9.22 16.64
CA ALA A 44 -7.43 -10.18 17.25
C ALA A 44 -7.83 -11.30 16.27
N ARG A 45 -7.99 -10.97 14.98
CA ARG A 45 -8.29 -11.96 13.93
C ARG A 45 -7.13 -12.94 13.68
N ARG A 46 -5.88 -12.49 13.76
CA ARG A 46 -4.69 -13.37 13.71
C ARG A 46 -4.64 -14.29 14.91
N ASP A 47 -4.79 -13.72 16.09
CA ASP A 47 -4.66 -14.44 17.36
C ASP A 47 -5.74 -15.52 17.52
N ALA A 48 -6.91 -15.33 16.90
CA ALA A 48 -7.98 -16.33 16.85
C ALA A 48 -7.64 -17.59 16.02
N GLY A 49 -6.54 -17.58 15.26
CA GLY A 49 -6.09 -18.71 14.46
C GLY A 49 -6.92 -18.95 13.18
N PRO A 50 -6.60 -20.04 12.45
CA PRO A 50 -7.26 -20.38 11.19
C PRO A 50 -8.75 -20.72 11.42
N ARG A 51 -9.63 -20.24 10.54
CA ARG A 51 -11.05 -20.58 10.60
C ARG A 51 -11.30 -21.91 9.90
N SER A 52 -12.32 -22.63 10.34
CA SER A 52 -12.85 -23.77 9.59
C SER A 52 -13.45 -23.27 8.28
N GLY A 53 -12.83 -23.59 7.14
CA GLY A 53 -13.22 -23.15 5.80
C GLY A 53 -12.10 -23.39 4.77
N PRO A 54 -12.25 -22.97 3.50
CA PRO A 54 -11.22 -23.06 2.46
C PRO A 54 -10.05 -22.07 2.69
N ASP A 55 -9.73 -21.84 3.96
CA ASP A 55 -8.76 -20.87 4.45
C ASP A 55 -7.39 -21.13 3.79
N THR A 56 -6.85 -20.11 3.13
CA THR A 56 -5.56 -20.18 2.41
C THR A 56 -4.37 -20.26 3.36
N GLY A 57 -4.59 -20.14 4.68
CA GLY A 57 -3.58 -20.28 5.72
C GLY A 57 -2.69 -19.04 5.95
N ALA A 58 -2.86 -17.96 5.18
CA ALA A 58 -2.02 -16.77 5.27
C ALA A 58 -2.60 -15.71 6.21
N ASP A 59 -1.90 -15.33 7.29
CA ASP A 59 -2.36 -14.32 8.27
C ASP A 59 -2.90 -13.03 7.62
N PRO A 60 -3.98 -12.42 8.16
CA PRO A 60 -4.41 -11.12 7.67
C PRO A 60 -3.27 -10.11 7.73
N VAL A 61 -3.26 -9.08 6.89
CA VAL A 61 -2.26 -8.01 6.79
C VAL A 61 -2.98 -6.66 6.77
N LEU A 62 -2.53 -5.72 7.60
CA LEU A 62 -2.95 -4.32 7.59
C LEU A 62 -1.88 -3.46 6.93
N GLN A 63 -2.26 -2.76 5.87
CA GLN A 63 -1.43 -1.74 5.25
C GLN A 63 -2.10 -0.36 5.35
N VAL A 64 -1.34 0.64 5.79
CA VAL A 64 -1.83 2.00 6.03
C VAL A 64 -1.02 2.99 5.20
N GLY A 65 -1.74 3.82 4.46
CA GLY A 65 -1.19 4.93 3.67
C GLY A 65 -1.92 6.23 3.96
N GLY A 66 -1.54 7.27 3.23
CA GLY A 66 -2.10 8.61 3.40
C GLY A 66 -1.11 9.54 4.11
N GLY A 67 -0.52 10.47 3.35
CA GLY A 67 0.31 11.54 3.90
C GLY A 67 1.65 11.11 4.50
N LEU A 68 2.12 9.88 4.25
CA LEU A 68 3.40 9.37 4.77
C LEU A 68 4.58 9.95 4.00
N ARG A 69 5.00 11.15 4.41
CA ARG A 69 6.02 11.96 3.72
C ARG A 69 7.38 11.92 4.41
N ASP A 70 7.52 11.27 5.56
CA ASP A 70 8.76 11.19 6.33
C ASP A 70 8.80 9.95 7.24
N ASP A 71 9.98 9.72 7.82
CA ASP A 71 10.26 8.60 8.72
C ASP A 71 9.34 8.58 9.94
N ASP A 72 8.99 9.74 10.48
CA ASP A 72 8.14 9.86 11.67
C ASP A 72 6.71 9.41 11.35
N ALA A 73 6.20 9.81 10.17
CA ALA A 73 4.89 9.37 9.70
C ALA A 73 4.85 7.87 9.45
N VAL A 74 5.90 7.29 8.86
CA VAL A 74 6.05 5.84 8.65
C VAL A 74 6.12 5.12 9.99
N ALA A 75 7.02 5.51 10.89
CA ALA A 75 7.17 4.91 12.21
C ALA A 75 5.85 4.90 12.98
N ARG A 76 5.15 6.04 13.00
CA ARG A 76 3.86 6.20 13.67
C ARG A 76 2.84 5.16 13.21
N VAL A 77 2.60 5.00 11.91
CA VAL A 77 1.56 4.03 11.46
C VAL A 77 1.93 2.59 11.79
N LEU A 78 3.23 2.26 11.76
CA LEU A 78 3.73 0.95 12.16
C LEU A 78 3.57 0.73 13.68
N GLU A 79 3.79 1.75 14.50
CA GLU A 79 3.58 1.76 15.95
C GLU A 79 2.10 1.63 16.34
N LEU A 80 1.20 2.27 15.58
CA LEU A 80 -0.25 2.08 15.71
C LEU A 80 -0.69 0.66 15.36
N GLY A 81 0.19 -0.11 14.71
CA GLY A 81 0.05 -1.54 14.51
C GLY A 81 -0.18 -1.97 13.07
N ALA A 82 0.04 -1.08 12.10
CA ALA A 82 0.09 -1.47 10.69
C ALA A 82 1.28 -2.42 10.43
N ASP A 83 1.06 -3.45 9.63
CA ASP A 83 2.13 -4.32 9.15
C ASP A 83 2.87 -3.70 7.99
N ARG A 84 2.23 -2.80 7.23
CA ARG A 84 2.91 -2.09 6.16
C ARG A 84 2.52 -0.62 6.11
N ALA A 85 3.51 0.23 5.85
CA ALA A 85 3.32 1.64 5.54
C ALA A 85 3.36 1.83 4.03
N MET A 86 2.36 2.51 3.49
CA MET A 86 2.26 2.78 2.06
C MET A 86 2.77 4.18 1.75
N VAL A 87 3.86 4.25 1.00
CA VAL A 87 4.59 5.48 0.68
C VAL A 87 4.44 5.77 -0.81
N GLY A 88 3.90 6.94 -1.14
CA GLY A 88 3.56 7.33 -2.52
C GLY A 88 4.58 8.29 -3.13
N THR A 89 4.16 9.52 -3.42
CA THR A 89 4.95 10.59 -4.07
C THR A 89 6.43 10.66 -3.65
N ARG A 90 6.74 10.64 -2.35
CA ARG A 90 8.15 10.73 -1.90
C ARG A 90 8.96 9.50 -2.31
N ALA A 91 8.38 8.30 -2.27
CA ALA A 91 9.08 7.09 -2.70
C ALA A 91 9.41 7.10 -4.20
N VAL A 92 8.57 7.75 -5.01
CA VAL A 92 8.81 7.93 -6.45
C VAL A 92 9.88 9.00 -6.71
N GLU A 93 9.89 10.08 -5.93
CA GLU A 93 10.70 11.27 -6.21
C GLU A 93 12.07 11.29 -5.49
N ASP A 94 12.21 10.55 -4.39
CA ASP A 94 13.38 10.57 -3.49
C ASP A 94 13.88 9.14 -3.25
N ARG A 95 14.64 8.63 -4.24
CA ARG A 95 15.24 7.29 -4.19
C ARG A 95 16.18 7.08 -2.98
N PRO A 96 17.09 8.00 -2.63
CA PRO A 96 17.94 7.84 -1.45
C PRO A 96 17.15 7.69 -0.15
N TRP A 97 16.05 8.44 0.00
CA TRP A 97 15.16 8.26 1.14
C TRP A 97 14.48 6.89 1.12
N LEU A 98 13.95 6.46 -0.02
CA LEU A 98 13.29 5.16 -0.14
C LEU A 98 14.24 4.00 0.21
N GLU A 99 15.49 4.05 -0.26
CA GLU A 99 16.54 3.09 0.08
C GLU A 99 16.76 3.01 1.59
N ALA A 100 17.02 4.15 2.23
CA ALA A 100 17.26 4.21 3.67
C ALA A 100 16.04 3.73 4.48
N ALA A 101 14.83 4.10 4.06
CA ALA A 101 13.59 3.71 4.71
C ALA A 101 13.30 2.20 4.54
N ALA A 102 13.53 1.64 3.35
CA ALA A 102 13.34 0.21 3.09
C ALA A 102 14.29 -0.64 3.94
N GLU A 103 15.56 -0.25 4.03
CA GLU A 103 16.53 -0.92 4.90
C GLU A 103 16.17 -0.81 6.39
N ARG A 104 15.60 0.34 6.80
CA ARG A 104 15.16 0.56 8.19
C ARG A 104 13.94 -0.29 8.55
N TRP A 105 13.03 -0.51 7.61
CA TRP A 105 11.79 -1.27 7.80
C TRP A 105 11.60 -2.35 6.72
N PRO A 106 12.45 -3.39 6.71
CA PRO A 106 12.46 -4.39 5.66
C PRO A 106 11.11 -5.13 5.60
N GLU A 107 10.58 -5.26 4.39
CA GLU A 107 9.27 -5.87 4.05
C GLU A 107 8.04 -5.13 4.62
N ARG A 108 8.24 -3.99 5.28
CA ARG A 108 7.17 -3.18 5.88
C ARG A 108 6.78 -1.98 5.03
N LEU A 109 7.47 -1.69 3.94
CA LEU A 109 7.10 -0.61 3.02
C LEU A 109 6.40 -1.16 1.78
N VAL A 110 5.32 -0.52 1.38
CA VAL A 110 4.70 -0.70 0.07
C VAL A 110 4.83 0.60 -0.69
N VAL A 111 5.43 0.54 -1.87
CA VAL A 111 5.53 1.71 -2.75
C VAL A 111 4.23 1.87 -3.51
N ALA A 112 3.55 2.99 -3.35
CA ALA A 112 2.33 3.32 -4.10
C ALA A 112 2.72 4.14 -5.32
N ALA A 113 2.44 3.60 -6.51
CA ALA A 113 2.71 4.23 -7.79
C ALA A 113 1.41 4.43 -8.56
N ASP A 114 1.06 5.69 -8.80
CA ASP A 114 -0.02 6.02 -9.71
C ASP A 114 0.52 5.97 -11.14
N VAL A 115 -0.18 5.25 -12.02
CA VAL A 115 0.23 5.05 -13.41
C VAL A 115 -0.86 5.51 -14.34
N ARG A 116 -0.49 6.27 -15.36
CA ARG A 116 -1.37 6.61 -16.47
C ARG A 116 -0.78 6.04 -17.75
N ARG A 117 -1.48 5.05 -18.32
CA ARG A 117 -1.00 4.21 -19.43
C ARG A 117 0.26 3.43 -19.03
N ARG A 118 1.43 4.03 -19.20
CA ARG A 118 2.74 3.43 -18.87
C ARG A 118 3.66 4.39 -18.12
N GLU A 119 3.17 5.56 -17.75
CA GLU A 119 3.97 6.59 -17.10
C GLU A 119 3.57 6.70 -15.63
N VAL A 120 4.56 6.74 -14.73
CA VAL A 120 4.34 7.06 -13.33
C VAL A 120 3.99 8.54 -13.20
N VAL A 121 2.92 8.83 -12.47
CA VAL A 121 2.46 10.19 -12.19
C VAL A 121 2.51 10.45 -10.69
N THR A 122 2.79 11.70 -10.30
CA THR A 122 2.77 12.12 -8.90
C THR A 122 1.91 13.37 -8.70
N ARG A 123 1.86 13.88 -7.46
CA ARG A 123 1.20 15.14 -7.09
C ARG A 123 -0.23 15.30 -7.63
N GLY A 124 -1.11 14.34 -7.30
CA GLY A 124 -2.53 14.40 -7.71
C GLY A 124 -2.73 14.21 -9.21
N TRP A 125 -1.91 13.36 -9.83
CA TRP A 125 -1.99 12.93 -11.23
C TRP A 125 -1.67 14.03 -12.27
N GLY A 126 -1.32 15.24 -11.82
CA GLY A 126 -1.06 16.39 -12.68
C GLY A 126 0.32 16.36 -13.36
N GLU A 127 1.32 15.76 -12.71
CA GLU A 127 2.71 15.78 -13.19
C GLU A 127 3.15 14.38 -13.62
N GLY A 128 3.44 14.24 -14.93
CA GLY A 128 4.14 13.09 -15.46
C GLY A 128 5.60 13.15 -15.03
N THR A 129 6.10 12.07 -14.45
CA THR A 129 7.52 11.99 -14.05
C THR A 129 8.45 11.75 -15.24
N GLY A 130 7.89 11.42 -16.42
CA GLY A 130 8.63 10.90 -17.57
C GLY A 130 9.14 9.46 -17.37
N GLN A 131 8.87 8.85 -16.22
CA GLN A 131 9.35 7.53 -15.87
C GLN A 131 8.37 6.45 -16.34
N ASP A 132 8.87 5.48 -17.12
CA ASP A 132 8.09 4.29 -17.49
C ASP A 132 7.84 3.43 -16.25
N ALA A 133 6.58 3.03 -16.05
CA ALA A 133 6.12 2.32 -14.86
C ALA A 133 6.77 0.94 -14.72
N ILE A 134 7.00 0.23 -15.82
CA ILE A 134 7.65 -1.08 -15.83
C ILE A 134 9.12 -0.93 -15.45
N GLY A 135 9.80 0.06 -16.01
CA GLY A 135 11.16 0.43 -15.59
C GLY A 135 11.23 0.82 -14.12
N PHE A 136 10.26 1.60 -13.62
CA PHE A 136 10.20 2.01 -12.21
C PHE A 136 10.08 0.81 -11.27
N VAL A 137 9.12 -0.10 -11.49
CA VAL A 137 8.95 -1.25 -10.58
C VAL A 137 10.14 -2.21 -10.62
N ALA A 138 10.77 -2.39 -11.78
CA ALA A 138 11.98 -3.21 -11.91
C ALA A 138 13.16 -2.62 -11.10
N LEU A 139 13.26 -1.29 -11.04
CA LEU A 139 14.29 -0.63 -10.21
C LEU A 139 14.08 -0.82 -8.72
N LEU A 140 12.90 -1.25 -8.26
CA LEU A 140 12.62 -1.48 -6.83
C LEU A 140 13.07 -2.87 -6.34
N ASP A 141 13.46 -3.77 -7.26
CA ASP A 141 13.80 -5.16 -6.93
C ASP A 141 15.00 -5.30 -6.01
N ASP A 142 15.91 -4.34 -5.95
CA ASP A 142 17.03 -4.35 -5.02
C ASP A 142 16.65 -3.97 -3.59
N LEU A 143 15.45 -3.42 -3.37
CA LEU A 143 14.99 -2.97 -2.05
C LEU A 143 14.17 -4.05 -1.33
N PRO A 144 14.26 -4.17 0.00
CA PRO A 144 13.45 -5.09 0.79
C PRO A 144 12.04 -4.53 1.02
N LEU A 145 11.20 -4.50 -0.02
CA LEU A 145 9.83 -4.00 0.04
C LEU A 145 8.82 -5.13 0.31
N GLY A 146 7.69 -4.78 0.90
CA GLY A 146 6.55 -5.68 1.09
C GLY A 146 5.66 -5.80 -0.17
N GLY A 147 5.82 -4.90 -1.13
CA GLY A 147 5.08 -4.89 -2.40
C GLY A 147 5.07 -3.53 -3.08
N VAL A 148 4.43 -3.48 -4.24
CA VAL A 148 4.18 -2.26 -5.01
C VAL A 148 2.69 -2.18 -5.30
N LEU A 149 2.03 -1.14 -4.80
CA LEU A 149 0.64 -0.85 -5.13
C LEU A 149 0.62 -0.02 -6.40
N VAL A 150 -0.04 -0.51 -7.45
CA VAL A 150 -0.14 0.22 -8.72
C VAL A 150 -1.58 0.62 -9.00
N THR A 151 -1.84 1.92 -9.06
CA THR A 151 -3.15 2.47 -9.39
C THR A 151 -3.19 2.93 -10.84
N ASP A 152 -4.06 2.37 -11.68
CA ASP A 152 -4.31 2.90 -13.03
C ASP A 152 -5.27 4.10 -12.97
N VAL A 153 -4.71 5.27 -12.77
CA VAL A 153 -5.46 6.54 -12.68
C VAL A 153 -6.03 6.96 -14.04
N GLY A 154 -5.62 6.31 -15.14
CA GLY A 154 -6.23 6.50 -16.45
C GLY A 154 -7.64 5.93 -16.53
N ARG A 155 -7.92 4.85 -15.79
CA ARG A 155 -9.18 4.08 -15.82
C ARG A 155 -9.94 4.08 -14.51
N GLU A 156 -9.33 4.59 -13.44
CA GLU A 156 -9.96 4.73 -12.14
C GLU A 156 -11.31 5.47 -12.24
N GLY A 157 -12.31 4.95 -11.53
CA GLY A 157 -13.67 5.50 -11.52
C GLY A 157 -14.53 5.22 -12.75
N ARG A 158 -14.00 4.56 -13.80
CA ARG A 158 -14.76 4.25 -15.03
C ARG A 158 -15.43 2.87 -15.06
N GLN A 159 -15.18 2.03 -14.06
CA GLN A 159 -15.63 0.62 -14.01
C GLN A 159 -15.19 -0.22 -15.24
N GLU A 160 -14.12 0.17 -15.93
CA GLU A 160 -13.60 -0.51 -17.13
C GLU A 160 -12.58 -1.62 -16.80
N GLY A 161 -12.26 -1.80 -15.52
CA GLY A 161 -11.18 -2.68 -15.07
C GLY A 161 -9.79 -2.08 -15.32
N VAL A 162 -8.75 -2.88 -15.10
CA VAL A 162 -7.35 -2.49 -15.29
C VAL A 162 -6.89 -2.74 -16.73
N ASP A 163 -5.82 -2.07 -17.16
CA ASP A 163 -5.10 -2.51 -18.36
C ASP A 163 -4.34 -3.80 -18.10
N ILE A 164 -4.98 -4.93 -18.43
CA ILE A 164 -4.40 -6.25 -18.19
C ILE A 164 -3.07 -6.48 -18.91
N VAL A 165 -2.82 -5.80 -20.04
CA VAL A 165 -1.54 -5.92 -20.75
C VAL A 165 -0.45 -5.23 -19.95
N VAL A 166 -0.70 -3.99 -19.50
CA VAL A 166 0.24 -3.24 -18.67
C VAL A 166 0.48 -3.93 -17.33
N PHE A 167 -0.57 -4.41 -16.65
CA PHE A 167 -0.44 -5.10 -15.37
C PHE A 167 0.30 -6.44 -15.48
N ARG A 168 0.13 -7.17 -16.59
CA ARG A 168 0.95 -8.36 -16.84
C ARG A 168 2.43 -8.00 -16.96
N GLU A 169 2.74 -6.97 -17.73
CA GLU A 169 4.13 -6.51 -17.89
C GLU A 169 4.72 -6.01 -16.57
N LEU A 170 3.93 -5.32 -15.73
CA LEU A 170 4.35 -4.89 -14.40
C LEU A 170 4.71 -6.09 -13.51
N VAL A 171 3.82 -7.10 -13.44
CA VAL A 171 4.04 -8.32 -12.64
C VAL A 171 5.25 -9.11 -13.13
N GLU A 172 5.50 -9.15 -14.44
CA GLU A 172 6.67 -9.83 -15.01
C GLU A 172 8.00 -9.09 -14.76
N ALA A 173 7.95 -7.80 -14.47
CA ALA A 173 9.12 -6.94 -14.36
C ALA A 173 9.69 -6.78 -12.94
N THR A 174 8.98 -7.27 -11.92
CA THR A 174 9.42 -7.16 -10.52
C THR A 174 9.24 -8.48 -9.77
N ARG A 175 10.12 -8.74 -8.80
CA ARG A 175 9.94 -9.85 -7.84
C ARG A 175 8.94 -9.53 -6.73
N HIS A 176 8.59 -8.25 -6.56
CA HIS A 176 7.70 -7.80 -5.50
C HIS A 176 6.24 -8.11 -5.85
N PRO A 177 5.38 -8.40 -4.86
CA PRO A 177 3.95 -8.46 -5.10
C PRO A 177 3.43 -7.14 -5.67
N VAL A 178 2.80 -7.19 -6.84
CA VAL A 178 2.05 -6.07 -7.41
C VAL A 178 0.61 -6.15 -6.89
N LEU A 179 0.17 -5.09 -6.23
CA LEU A 179 -1.15 -4.94 -5.61
C LEU A 179 -2.04 -4.02 -6.45
#